data_AF-A0A7S1N5Y2-F1
#
_entry.id   AF-A0A7S1N5Y2-F1
#
_cell.length_a   1.000
_cell.length_b   1.000
_cell.length_c   1.000
_cell.angle_alpha   90.00
_cell.angle_beta   90.00
_cell.angle_gamma   90.00
#
_symmetry.space_group_name_H-M   'P 1'
#
loop_
_entity.id
_entity.type
_entity.pdbx_description
1 polymer ?
#
loop_
_entity_poly.entity_id
_entity_poly.type
_entity_poly.pdbx_seq_one_letter_code
_entity_poly.pdbx_strand_id
1 'polypeptide(L)'
;STPGGSPATAPDGLPIDPYRKEIVGKIATHRVTVVSGHTGCGKSTQVPKFILQHAKEHRTPVRILVTQPRRLAAVTLCARVMKELGDPKAVGYMIGGRRRNVEGAQIVFCTTGVVLRELHR
;
A
#
# COMPACT_ATOMS: atom_id res chain seq x y z
N SER A 1 4.29 -46.21 7.99
CA SER A 1 3.54 -45.81 9.19
C SER A 1 4.49 -45.00 10.05
N THR A 2 4.37 -43.72 10.37
CA THR A 2 3.37 -42.61 10.32
C THR A 2 4.21 -41.34 10.66
N PRO A 3 3.75 -40.07 10.67
CA PRO A 3 2.59 -39.38 10.07
C PRO A 3 3.06 -38.38 8.96
N GLY A 4 2.25 -37.88 8.04
CA GLY A 4 0.86 -37.48 8.22
C GLY A 4 0.72 -36.12 8.93
N GLY A 5 1.62 -35.16 8.66
CA GLY A 5 1.49 -33.79 9.14
C GLY A 5 0.59 -32.96 8.23
N SER A 6 -0.65 -32.69 8.66
CA SER A 6 -1.50 -31.65 8.08
C SER A 6 -0.75 -30.31 8.03
N PRO A 7 -0.93 -29.48 6.98
CA PRO A 7 -0.39 -28.14 7.00
C PRO A 7 -1.07 -27.35 8.12
N ALA A 8 -0.26 -26.92 9.08
CA ALA A 8 -0.66 -26.01 10.13
C ALA A 8 -1.39 -24.81 9.52
N THR A 9 -2.54 -24.48 10.09
CA THR A 9 -3.32 -23.28 9.82
C THR A 9 -2.40 -22.05 9.84
N ALA A 10 -2.22 -21.42 8.68
CA ALA A 10 -1.50 -20.15 8.59
C ALA A 10 -2.22 -19.11 9.47
N PRO A 11 -1.50 -18.28 10.24
CA PRO A 11 -2.14 -17.25 11.07
C PRO A 11 -2.90 -16.26 10.18
N ASP A 12 -3.94 -15.62 10.73
CA ASP A 12 -4.92 -14.72 10.10
C ASP A 12 -4.35 -13.40 9.48
N GLY A 13 -3.11 -13.40 8.98
CA GLY A 13 -2.41 -12.25 8.42
C GLY A 13 -1.69 -12.54 7.11
N LEU A 14 -1.40 -11.49 6.35
CA LEU A 14 -0.56 -11.56 5.16
C LEU A 14 0.91 -11.78 5.57
N PRO A 15 1.74 -12.46 4.75
CA PRO A 15 3.14 -12.71 5.08
C PRO A 15 3.98 -11.45 5.40
N ILE A 16 3.55 -10.27 4.96
CA ILE A 16 4.21 -8.99 5.26
C ILE A 16 3.88 -8.43 6.65
N ASP A 17 2.82 -8.87 7.30
CA ASP A 17 2.30 -8.27 8.53
C ASP A 17 3.29 -8.31 9.71
N PRO A 18 4.03 -9.42 9.95
CA PRO A 18 5.04 -9.45 11.01
C PRO A 18 6.15 -8.40 10.84
N TYR A 19 6.38 -7.94 9.60
CA TYR A 19 7.45 -6.98 9.27
C TYR A 19 7.01 -5.52 9.39
N ARG A 20 5.77 -5.23 9.82
CA ARG A 20 5.23 -3.86 9.90
C ARG A 20 6.18 -2.89 10.59
N LYS A 21 6.64 -3.23 11.81
CA LYS A 21 7.50 -2.36 12.63
C LYS A 21 8.86 -2.13 11.97
N GLU A 22 9.46 -3.16 11.40
CA GLU A 22 10.74 -3.06 10.70
C GLU A 22 10.63 -2.16 9.46
N ILE A 23 9.58 -2.36 8.64
CA ILE A 23 9.35 -1.59 7.42
C ILE A 23 9.18 -0.10 7.74
N VAL A 24 8.31 0.26 8.69
CA VAL A 24 8.09 1.67 9.02
C VAL A 24 9.32 2.29 9.69
N GLY A 25 10.03 1.54 10.53
CA GLY A 25 11.27 2.01 11.16
C GLY A 25 12.36 2.32 10.12
N LYS A 26 12.53 1.45 9.12
CA LYS A 26 13.45 1.69 8.00
C LYS A 26 13.04 2.89 7.16
N ILE A 27 11.76 3.01 6.80
CA ILE A 27 11.24 4.16 6.04
C ILE A 27 11.43 5.48 6.80
N ALA A 28 11.22 5.50 8.12
CA ALA A 28 11.37 6.71 8.93
C ALA A 28 12.83 7.18 9.04
N THR A 29 13.80 6.27 8.95
CA THR A 29 15.23 6.55 9.14
C THR A 29 16.02 6.64 7.84
N HIS A 30 15.47 6.16 6.72
CA HIS A 30 16.14 6.11 5.43
C HIS A 30 15.33 6.80 4.34
N ARG A 31 15.97 7.68 3.58
CA ARG A 31 15.34 8.36 2.43
C ARG A 31 14.86 7.39 1.35
N VAL A 32 15.52 6.23 1.21
CA VAL A 32 15.17 5.18 0.25
C VAL A 32 15.19 3.84 0.97
N THR A 33 14.11 3.08 0.86
CA THR A 33 13.97 1.74 1.41
C THR A 33 13.48 0.79 0.33
N VAL A 34 14.14 -0.37 0.17
CA VAL A 34 13.71 -1.43 -0.74
C VAL A 34 13.00 -2.51 0.06
N VAL A 35 11.74 -2.79 -0.30
CA VAL A 35 10.93 -3.85 0.33
C VAL A 35 10.71 -4.97 -0.69
N SER A 36 11.39 -6.09 -0.51
CA SER A 36 11.29 -7.28 -1.35
C SER A 36 10.45 -8.38 -0.71
N GLY A 37 9.75 -9.15 -1.52
CA GLY A 37 8.98 -10.32 -1.09
C GLY A 37 8.23 -10.94 -2.27
N HIS A 38 7.72 -12.16 -2.14
CA HIS A 38 7.00 -12.84 -3.22
C HIS A 38 5.68 -12.13 -3.61
N THR A 39 5.16 -12.40 -4.80
CA THR A 39 3.82 -11.92 -5.19
C THR A 39 2.76 -12.50 -4.26
N GLY A 40 1.74 -11.72 -3.90
CA GLY A 40 0.71 -12.13 -2.96
C GLY A 40 1.08 -11.93 -1.48
N CYS A 41 2.33 -11.57 -1.14
CA CYS A 41 2.71 -11.34 0.25
C CYS A 41 2.10 -10.07 0.88
N GLY A 42 1.45 -9.21 0.10
CA GLY A 42 0.74 -8.02 0.61
C GLY A 42 1.43 -6.66 0.42
N LYS A 43 2.60 -6.56 -0.22
CA LYS A 43 3.36 -5.30 -0.38
C LYS A 43 2.50 -4.10 -0.82
N SER A 44 1.83 -4.21 -1.96
CA SER A 44 1.10 -3.09 -2.58
C SER A 44 -0.18 -2.69 -1.81
N THR A 45 -0.67 -3.54 -0.90
CA THR A 45 -1.86 -3.26 -0.07
C THR A 45 -1.48 -2.83 1.35
N GLN A 46 -0.48 -3.46 1.96
CA GLN A 46 -0.16 -3.26 3.37
C GLN A 46 0.86 -2.14 3.62
N VAL A 47 1.92 -2.00 2.81
CA VAL A 47 2.96 -0.98 3.05
C VAL A 47 2.38 0.44 3.13
N PRO A 48 1.49 0.88 2.21
CA PRO A 48 0.85 2.19 2.33
C PRO A 48 0.04 2.36 3.62
N LYS A 49 -0.65 1.30 4.06
CA LYS A 49 -1.42 1.32 5.31
C LYS A 49 -0.51 1.39 6.54
N PHE A 50 0.62 0.69 6.53
CA PHE A 50 1.59 0.74 7.62
C PHE A 50 2.15 2.15 7.80
N ILE A 51 2.53 2.81 6.69
CA ILE A 51 3.01 4.20 6.70
C ILE A 51 1.90 5.13 7.21
N LEU A 52 0.67 4.99 6.70
CA LEU A 52 -0.47 5.80 7.13
C LEU A 52 -0.75 5.66 8.63
N GLN A 53 -0.78 4.42 9.13
CA GLN A 53 -1.05 4.14 10.53
C GLN A 53 0.06 4.70 11.43
N HIS A 54 1.32 4.52 11.04
CA HIS A 54 2.46 5.08 11.78
C HIS A 54 2.38 6.61 11.84
N ALA A 55 2.05 7.27 10.72
CA ALA A 55 1.88 8.72 10.69
C ALA A 55 0.72 9.19 11.58
N LYS A 56 -0.41 8.48 11.58
CA LYS A 56 -1.54 8.74 12.49
C LYS A 56 -1.15 8.60 13.97
N GLU A 57 -0.44 7.52 14.31
CA GLU A 57 0.07 7.27 15.68
C GLU A 57 0.99 8.42 16.16
N HIS A 58 1.78 9.01 15.25
CA HIS A 58 2.72 10.08 15.56
C HIS A 58 2.17 11.48 15.27
N ARG A 59 0.89 11.61 14.89
CA ARG A 59 0.24 12.87 14.48
C ARG A 59 1.03 13.66 13.44
N THR A 60 1.69 12.95 12.52
CA THR A 60 2.45 13.55 11.42
C THR A 60 1.62 13.57 10.14
N PRO A 61 1.60 14.70 9.40
CA PRO A 61 0.94 14.74 8.10
C PRO A 61 1.67 13.83 7.11
N VAL A 62 0.92 13.07 6.31
CA VAL A 62 1.50 12.18 5.31
C VAL A 62 0.65 12.16 4.03
N ARG A 63 1.32 12.07 2.89
CA ARG A 63 0.69 11.80 1.59
C ARG A 63 1.49 10.74 0.86
N ILE A 64 0.82 9.66 0.47
CA ILE A 64 1.42 8.44 -0.04
C ILE A 64 0.95 8.26 -1.48
N LEU A 65 1.90 8.28 -2.41
CA LEU A 65 1.65 8.02 -3.82
C LEU A 65 2.12 6.61 -4.17
N VAL A 66 1.21 5.77 -4.64
CA VAL A 66 1.51 4.38 -5.02
C VAL A 66 1.39 4.25 -6.53
N THR A 67 2.52 4.07 -7.20
CA THR A 67 2.54 3.88 -8.65
C THR A 67 2.25 2.43 -9.02
N GLN A 68 1.55 2.24 -10.14
CA GLN A 68 1.29 0.95 -10.75
C GLN A 68 1.51 1.04 -12.26
N PRO A 69 2.09 0.02 -12.91
CA PRO A 69 2.33 0.05 -14.35
C PRO A 69 1.02 -0.02 -15.16
N ARG A 70 -0.04 -0.61 -14.59
CA ARG A 70 -1.32 -0.86 -15.27
C ARG A 70 -2.46 -0.09 -14.60
N ARG A 71 -3.35 0.48 -15.42
CA ARG A 71 -4.55 1.21 -14.95
C ARG A 71 -5.45 0.35 -14.07
N LEU A 72 -5.74 -0.88 -14.50
CA LEU A 72 -6.60 -1.81 -13.76
C LEU A 72 -6.04 -2.11 -12.37
N ALA A 73 -4.72 -2.34 -12.26
CA ALA A 73 -4.07 -2.59 -10.97
C ALA A 73 -4.23 -1.41 -9.99
N ALA A 74 -4.05 -0.17 -10.45
CA ALA A 74 -4.28 1.02 -9.62
C ALA A 74 -5.71 1.09 -9.09
N VAL A 75 -6.71 0.84 -9.95
CA VAL A 75 -8.13 0.90 -9.58
C VAL A 75 -8.50 -0.22 -8.60
N THR A 76 -8.08 -1.46 -8.88
CA THR A 76 -8.38 -2.62 -8.03
C THR A 76 -7.71 -2.51 -6.66
N LEU A 77 -6.45 -2.08 -6.61
CA LEU A 77 -5.76 -1.88 -5.33
C LEU A 77 -6.37 -0.73 -4.52
N CYS A 78 -6.74 0.38 -5.18
CA CYS A 78 -7.47 1.46 -4.53
C CYS A 78 -8.76 0.96 -3.88
N ALA A 79 -9.59 0.21 -4.61
CA ALA A 79 -10.85 -0.33 -4.09
C ALA A 79 -10.61 -1.32 -2.93
N ARG A 80 -9.58 -2.17 -3.04
CA ARG A 80 -9.22 -3.12 -1.99
C ARG A 80 -8.77 -2.42 -0.71
N VAL A 81 -7.81 -1.49 -0.81
CA VAL A 81 -7.29 -0.76 0.36
C VAL A 81 -8.36 0.12 0.98
N MET A 82 -9.23 0.72 0.17
CA MET A 82 -10.39 1.46 0.65
C MET A 82 -11.32 0.58 1.51
N LYS A 83 -11.64 -0.63 1.03
CA LYS A 83 -12.45 -1.60 1.78
C LYS A 83 -11.76 -2.05 3.06
N GLU A 84 -10.45 -2.31 3.02
CA GLU A 84 -9.67 -2.75 4.17
C GLU A 84 -9.52 -1.67 5.25
N LEU A 85 -9.47 -0.38 4.87
CA LEU A 85 -9.37 0.73 5.84
C LEU A 85 -10.72 1.16 6.43
N GLY A 86 -11.83 0.86 5.76
CA GLY A 86 -13.16 1.33 6.17
C GLY A 86 -13.36 2.85 6.01
N ASP A 87 -12.42 3.56 5.36
CA ASP A 87 -12.49 5.00 5.13
C ASP A 87 -12.39 5.32 3.61
N PRO A 88 -13.54 5.54 2.95
CA PRO A 88 -13.59 5.88 1.52
C PRO A 88 -12.91 7.18 1.13
N LYS A 89 -12.70 8.11 2.07
CA LYS A 89 -12.10 9.42 1.80
C LYS A 89 -10.58 9.39 1.92
N ALA A 90 -10.02 8.43 2.66
CA ALA A 90 -8.57 8.31 2.85
C ALA A 90 -7.83 7.79 1.61
N VAL A 91 -8.53 7.16 0.64
CA VAL A 91 -7.91 6.48 -0.50
C VAL A 91 -8.52 6.95 -1.83
N GLY A 92 -7.66 7.27 -2.80
CA GLY A 92 -8.06 7.67 -4.15
C GLY A 92 -7.21 7.07 -5.25
N TYR A 93 -7.54 7.40 -6.49
CA TYR A 93 -6.70 7.05 -7.63
C TYR A 93 -6.62 8.13 -8.73
N MET A 94 -5.53 8.08 -9.51
CA MET A 94 -5.30 8.90 -10.70
C MET A 94 -4.75 8.09 -11.87
N ILE A 95 -5.52 7.92 -12.94
CA ILE A 95 -5.12 7.12 -14.11
C ILE A 95 -5.56 7.78 -15.42
N GLY A 96 -4.66 7.92 -16.39
CA GLY A 96 -5.00 8.29 -17.78
C GLY A 96 -6.04 9.42 -17.93
N GLY A 97 -5.93 10.49 -17.13
CA GLY A 97 -6.86 11.64 -17.13
C GLY A 97 -8.04 11.54 -16.15
N ARG A 98 -8.33 10.36 -15.61
CA ARG A 98 -9.37 10.17 -14.58
C ARG A 98 -8.77 10.30 -13.18
N ARG A 99 -9.46 11.05 -12.31
CA ARG A 99 -9.13 11.21 -10.89
C ARG A 99 -10.37 10.89 -10.06
N ARG A 100 -10.21 10.14 -8.95
CA ARG A 100 -11.30 9.82 -8.01
C ARG A 100 -10.78 9.89 -6.58
N ASN A 101 -11.53 10.56 -5.70
CA ASN A 101 -11.24 10.72 -4.27
C ASN A 101 -9.78 11.15 -4.01
N VAL A 102 -9.24 12.06 -4.81
CA VAL A 102 -7.82 12.49 -4.69
C VAL A 102 -7.67 13.64 -3.70
N GLU A 103 -8.67 14.49 -3.63
CA GLU A 103 -8.72 15.62 -2.71
C GLU A 103 -8.94 15.10 -1.29
N GLY A 104 -8.03 15.46 -0.37
CA GLY A 104 -8.03 14.97 1.01
C GLY A 104 -7.52 13.54 1.21
N ALA A 105 -7.30 12.75 0.14
CA ALA A 105 -6.79 11.39 0.29
C ALA A 105 -5.31 11.37 0.70
N GLN A 106 -5.03 10.51 1.68
CA GLN A 106 -3.69 10.26 2.20
C GLN A 106 -2.97 9.20 1.39
N ILE A 107 -3.71 8.27 0.76
CA ILE A 107 -3.16 7.25 -0.14
C ILE A 107 -3.76 7.46 -1.54
N VAL A 108 -2.91 7.63 -2.55
CA VAL A 108 -3.34 7.77 -3.94
C VAL A 108 -2.65 6.74 -4.82
N PHE A 109 -3.42 5.85 -5.42
CA PHE A 109 -2.94 4.90 -6.43
C PHE A 109 -2.91 5.56 -7.80
N CYS A 110 -1.83 5.46 -8.54
CA CYS A 110 -1.73 6.09 -9.85
C CYS A 110 -0.97 5.24 -10.86
N THR A 111 -1.12 5.55 -12.14
CA THR A 111 -0.22 5.00 -13.16
C THR A 111 1.10 5.74 -13.19
N THR A 112 2.21 5.05 -13.47
CA THR A 112 3.53 5.67 -13.67
C THR A 112 3.50 6.85 -14.63
N GLY A 113 2.77 6.72 -15.76
CA GLY A 113 2.65 7.81 -16.73
C GLY A 113 1.88 9.05 -16.23
N VAL A 114 1.09 8.95 -15.16
CA VAL A 114 0.50 10.15 -14.51
C VAL A 114 1.58 10.89 -13.74
N VAL A 115 2.39 10.18 -12.95
CA VAL A 115 3.48 10.79 -12.16
C VAL A 115 4.48 11.51 -13.05
N LEU A 116 4.91 10.86 -14.14
CA LEU A 116 5.85 11.47 -15.09
C LEU A 116 5.31 12.77 -15.72
N ARG A 117 4.00 12.83 -16.00
CA ARG A 117 3.38 14.06 -16.52
C ARG A 117 3.31 15.18 -15.49
N GLU A 118 3.05 14.87 -14.22
CA GLU A 118 3.01 15.88 -13.17
C GLU A 118 4.42 16.40 -12.82
N LEU A 119 5.47 15.58 -12.96
CA LEU A 119 6.86 16.00 -12.74
C LEU A 119 7.43 16.89 -13.85
N HIS A 120 6.92 16.74 -15.08
CA HIS A 120 7.32 17.58 -16.21
C HIS A 120 6.53 18.88 -16.30
N ARG A 121 5.71 19.18 -15.29
CA ARG A 121 4.93 20.41 -15.20
C ARG A 121 5.59 21.36 -14.19
#